data_AF-A0A194QM89-F1
#
_entry.id   AF-A0A194QM89-F1
#
_cell.length_a   1.000
_cell.length_b   1.000
_cell.length_c   1.000
_cell.angle_alpha   90.00
_cell.angle_beta   90.00
_cell.angle_gamma   90.00
#
_symmetry.space_group_name_H-M   'P 1'
#
loop_
_entity.id
_entity.type
_entity.pdbx_description
1 polymer ?
#
loop_
_entity_poly.entity_id
_entity_poly.type
_entity_poly.pdbx_seq_one_letter_code
_entity_poly.pdbx_strand_id
1 'polypeptide(L)'
;MCTTANAFVQIVMTIIFKEEEPKVSAMAALLTLSLLTLHCWRRFYESHKLQVFARTSKINLFYYGTAYVHYAALILITVGQAPLFCGKQKGEIQWTDDWTKLFYIPCIFLFLLASYGQYSSNVVLANLRRDKNGAVVTILYTYVNRVIMQNYYDMVLI
;
A
#
# COMPACT_ATOMS: atom_id res chain seq x y z
N MET A 1 -28.88 -1.76 11.54
CA MET A 1 -28.45 -3.16 11.30
C MET A 1 -26.94 -3.16 11.12
N CYS A 2 -26.19 -3.50 12.17
CA CYS A 2 -24.73 -3.61 12.11
C CYS A 2 -24.41 -5.04 11.67
N THR A 3 -23.92 -5.23 10.45
CA THR A 3 -23.41 -6.53 10.00
C THR A 3 -22.15 -6.83 10.81
N THR A 4 -22.29 -7.72 11.79
CA THR A 4 -21.18 -8.23 12.58
C THR A 4 -20.12 -8.82 11.66
N ALA A 5 -18.91 -8.29 11.72
CA ALA A 5 -17.76 -8.84 11.00
C ALA A 5 -17.61 -10.34 11.32
N ASN A 6 -17.10 -11.11 10.36
CA ASN A 6 -16.89 -12.55 10.50
C ASN A 6 -16.12 -12.85 11.80
N ALA A 7 -16.59 -13.82 12.58
CA ALA A 7 -16.02 -14.18 13.88
C ALA A 7 -14.50 -14.42 13.83
N PHE A 8 -13.99 -14.97 12.71
CA PHE A 8 -12.56 -15.15 12.49
C PHE A 8 -11.79 -13.83 12.53
N VAL A 9 -12.30 -12.81 11.84
CA VAL A 9 -11.69 -11.47 11.79
C VAL A 9 -11.70 -10.84 13.18
N GLN A 10 -12.80 -10.97 13.92
CA GLN A 10 -12.86 -10.44 15.28
C GLN A 10 -11.89 -11.14 16.22
N ILE A 11 -11.69 -12.46 16.11
CA ILE A 11 -10.71 -13.20 16.91
C ILE A 11 -9.29 -12.73 16.60
N VAL A 12 -8.93 -12.62 15.32
CA VAL A 12 -7.61 -12.13 14.92
C VAL A 12 -7.37 -10.71 15.44
N MET A 13 -8.34 -9.82 15.27
CA MET A 13 -8.24 -8.45 15.79
C MET A 13 -8.17 -8.40 17.32
N THR A 14 -8.92 -9.25 18.02
CA THR A 14 -8.89 -9.31 19.50
C THR A 14 -7.55 -9.88 20.01
N ILE A 15 -6.90 -10.77 19.27
CA ILE A 15 -5.57 -11.28 19.64
C ILE A 15 -4.50 -10.19 19.44
N ILE A 16 -4.59 -9.42 18.36
CA ILE A 16 -3.58 -8.42 17.97
C ILE A 16 -3.77 -7.09 18.72
N PHE A 17 -5.01 -6.63 18.87
CA PHE A 17 -5.38 -5.30 19.39
C PHE A 17 -6.10 -5.39 20.74
N LYS A 18 -5.79 -6.42 21.54
CA LYS A 18 -6.53 -6.91 22.70
C LYS A 18 -7.03 -5.84 23.69
N GLU A 19 -6.36 -4.69 23.79
CA GLU A 19 -6.72 -3.60 24.72
C GLU A 19 -6.65 -2.19 24.11
N GLU A 20 -6.55 -2.05 22.78
CA GLU A 20 -6.46 -0.72 22.16
C GLU A 20 -7.87 -0.13 21.95
N GLU A 21 -8.15 0.98 22.64
CA GLU A 21 -9.28 1.83 22.27
C GLU A 21 -9.05 2.37 20.85
N PRO A 22 -10.10 2.47 20.01
CA PRO A 22 -9.94 2.95 18.64
C PRO A 22 -9.41 4.39 18.63
N LYS A 23 -8.19 4.57 18.11
CA LYS A 23 -7.48 5.86 18.11
C LYS A 23 -7.79 6.75 16.90
N VAL A 24 -8.46 6.22 15.88
CA VAL A 24 -8.73 6.94 14.62
C VAL A 24 -10.23 6.99 14.31
N SER A 25 -10.69 8.03 13.62
CA SER A 25 -12.08 8.09 13.17
C SER A 25 -12.38 7.10 12.05
N ALA A 26 -13.67 6.77 11.88
CA ALA A 26 -14.11 5.89 10.81
C ALA A 26 -13.75 6.45 9.41
N MET A 27 -13.81 7.78 9.22
CA MET A 27 -13.43 8.43 7.97
C MET A 27 -11.94 8.27 7.66
N ALA A 28 -11.06 8.42 8.65
CA ALA A 28 -9.63 8.23 8.46
C ALA A 28 -9.30 6.80 8.01
N ALA A 29 -9.89 5.80 8.66
CA ALA A 29 -9.69 4.40 8.28
C ALA A 29 -10.20 4.10 6.85
N LEU A 30 -11.37 4.62 6.48
CA LEU A 30 -11.93 4.46 5.13
C LEU A 30 -11.07 5.13 4.07
N LEU A 31 -10.59 6.35 4.32
CA LEU A 31 -9.69 7.07 3.42
C LEU A 31 -8.39 6.31 3.22
N THR A 32 -7.75 5.87 4.31
CA THR A 32 -6.50 5.10 4.26
C THR A 32 -6.67 3.79 3.47
N LEU A 33 -7.73 3.02 3.73
CA LEU A 33 -8.02 1.80 2.98
C LEU A 33 -8.28 2.07 1.49
N SER A 34 -8.95 3.17 1.16
CA SER A 34 -9.21 3.57 -0.22
C SER A 34 -7.92 3.95 -0.95
N LEU A 35 -7.06 4.76 -0.34
CA LEU A 35 -5.75 5.14 -0.90
C LEU A 35 -4.83 3.93 -1.04
N LEU A 36 -4.81 3.03 -0.04
CA LEU A 36 -4.04 1.79 -0.10
C LEU A 36 -4.52 0.89 -1.25
N THR A 37 -5.84 0.78 -1.45
CA THR A 37 -6.42 0.01 -2.56
C THR A 37 -6.01 0.59 -3.91
N LEU A 38 -6.09 1.91 -4.08
CA LEU A 38 -5.63 2.60 -5.30
C LEU A 38 -4.13 2.39 -5.52
N HIS A 39 -3.32 2.46 -4.46
CA HIS A 39 -1.89 2.19 -4.52
C HIS A 39 -1.61 0.77 -5.04
N CYS A 40 -2.24 -0.24 -4.42
CA CYS A 40 -2.08 -1.64 -4.80
C CYS A 40 -2.51 -1.90 -6.25
N TRP A 41 -3.65 -1.36 -6.68
CA TRP A 41 -4.13 -1.53 -8.06
C TRP A 41 -3.15 -0.97 -9.08
N ARG A 42 -2.62 0.23 -8.81
CA ARG A 42 -1.62 0.86 -9.67
C ARG A 42 -0.33 0.04 -9.72
N ARG A 43 0.16 -0.49 -8.59
CA ARG A 43 1.35 -1.35 -8.58
C ARG A 43 1.15 -2.65 -9.32
N PHE A 44 -0.05 -3.23 -9.23
CA PHE A 44 -0.41 -4.37 -10.04
C PHE A 44 -0.35 -4.04 -11.53
N TYR A 45 -0.91 -2.90 -11.94
CA TYR A 45 -0.84 -2.41 -13.32
C TYR A 45 0.61 -2.18 -13.78
N GLU A 46 1.41 -1.45 -13.00
CA GLU A 46 2.81 -1.16 -13.32
C GLU A 46 3.63 -2.45 -13.48
N SER A 47 3.44 -3.42 -12.60
CA SER A 47 4.15 -4.70 -12.65
C SER A 47 3.75 -5.55 -13.86
N HIS A 48 2.49 -5.51 -14.29
CA HIS A 48 2.00 -6.33 -15.41
C HIS A 48 2.17 -5.69 -16.79
N LYS A 49 2.13 -4.36 -16.87
CA LYS A 49 2.09 -3.62 -18.15
C LYS A 49 3.34 -2.80 -18.41
N LEU A 50 3.94 -2.23 -17.36
CA LEU A 50 5.10 -1.33 -17.48
C LEU A 50 6.41 -2.11 -17.37
N GLN A 51 6.51 -3.02 -16.39
CA GLN A 51 7.71 -3.82 -16.15
C GLN A 51 7.81 -4.97 -17.15
N VAL A 52 8.85 -4.93 -17.98
CA VAL A 52 9.24 -6.06 -18.84
C VAL A 52 10.28 -6.86 -18.07
N PHE A 53 9.87 -7.98 -17.49
CA PHE A 53 10.81 -8.91 -16.86
C PHE A 53 11.51 -9.72 -17.96
N ALA A 54 12.83 -9.64 -18.00
CA ALA A 54 13.62 -10.54 -18.86
C ALA A 54 13.34 -12.00 -18.44
N ARG A 55 13.21 -12.94 -19.39
CA ARG A 55 12.99 -14.37 -19.10
C ARG A 55 14.01 -14.98 -18.13
N THR A 56 15.21 -14.40 -18.07
CA THR A 56 16.33 -14.80 -17.21
C THR A 56 16.32 -14.15 -15.82
N SER A 57 15.47 -13.14 -15.60
CA SER A 57 15.36 -12.37 -14.35
C SER A 57 14.50 -13.11 -13.33
N LYS A 58 15.07 -14.07 -12.60
CA LYS A 58 14.40 -14.66 -11.44
C LYS A 58 14.59 -13.73 -10.23
N ILE A 59 13.63 -12.83 -9.98
CA ILE A 59 13.54 -12.17 -8.68
C ILE A 59 13.22 -13.24 -7.63
N ASN A 60 13.91 -13.17 -6.49
CA ASN A 60 13.72 -14.13 -5.41
C ASN A 60 12.29 -14.00 -4.84
N LEU A 61 11.58 -15.13 -4.79
CA LEU A 61 10.18 -15.25 -4.33
C LEU A 61 9.96 -14.64 -2.93
N PHE A 62 11.01 -14.63 -2.10
CA PHE A 62 11.01 -14.02 -0.78
C PHE A 62 10.66 -12.52 -0.78
N TYR A 63 11.10 -11.76 -1.78
CA TYR A 63 10.78 -10.32 -1.89
C TYR A 63 9.31 -10.07 -2.23
N TYR A 64 8.70 -10.97 -3.00
CA TYR A 64 7.27 -10.93 -3.24
C TYR A 64 6.49 -11.28 -1.96
N GLY A 65 6.95 -12.29 -1.21
CA GLY A 65 6.35 -12.70 0.06
C GLY A 65 6.33 -11.58 1.10
N THR A 66 7.42 -10.83 1.26
CA THR A 66 7.46 -9.69 2.18
C THR A 66 6.51 -8.56 1.78
N ALA A 67 6.32 -8.31 0.48
CA ALA A 67 5.32 -7.36 -0.01
C ALA A 67 3.91 -7.74 0.46
N TYR A 68 3.54 -9.00 0.28
CA TYR A 68 2.21 -9.52 0.67
C TYR A 68 1.99 -9.41 2.18
N VAL A 69 2.98 -9.79 2.99
CA VAL A 69 2.90 -9.69 4.45
C VAL A 69 2.76 -8.22 4.87
N HIS A 70 3.52 -7.31 4.26
CA HIS A 70 3.47 -5.89 4.57
C HIS A 70 2.11 -5.26 4.24
N TYR A 71 1.56 -5.52 3.05
CA TYR A 71 0.22 -5.02 2.70
C TYR A 71 -0.87 -5.62 3.58
N ALA A 72 -0.76 -6.91 3.94
CA ALA A 72 -1.70 -7.54 4.88
C ALA A 72 -1.61 -6.90 6.28
N ALA A 73 -0.41 -6.61 6.77
CA ALA A 73 -0.21 -5.94 8.04
C ALA A 73 -0.78 -4.51 8.04
N LEU A 74 -0.59 -3.73 6.96
CA LEU A 74 -1.17 -2.39 6.84
C LEU A 74 -2.70 -2.42 6.89
N ILE A 75 -3.33 -3.37 6.19
CA ILE A 75 -4.78 -3.55 6.24
C ILE A 75 -5.24 -3.92 7.65
N LEU A 76 -4.55 -4.87 8.31
CA LEU A 76 -4.89 -5.29 9.66
C LEU A 76 -4.74 -4.16 10.68
N ILE A 77 -3.68 -3.36 10.61
CA ILE A 77 -3.48 -2.19 11.47
C ILE A 77 -4.57 -1.15 11.24
N THR A 78 -4.87 -0.83 9.97
CA THR A 78 -5.89 0.19 9.64
C THR A 78 -7.28 -0.22 10.12
N VAL A 79 -7.65 -1.49 9.90
CA VAL A 79 -8.95 -2.03 10.33
C VAL A 79 -8.99 -2.20 11.85
N GLY A 80 -7.88 -2.62 12.47
CA GLY A 80 -7.77 -2.80 13.91
C GLY A 80 -7.86 -1.50 14.70
N GLN A 81 -7.40 -0.39 14.13
CA GLN A 81 -7.54 0.94 14.75
C GLN A 81 -8.91 1.58 14.49
N ALA A 82 -9.69 1.05 13.54
CA ALA A 82 -10.98 1.60 13.18
C ALA A 82 -12.06 1.26 14.25
N PRO A 83 -12.94 2.23 14.59
CA PRO A 83 -13.90 2.06 15.67
C PRO A 83 -14.92 0.94 15.40
N LEU A 84 -15.08 0.52 14.14
CA LEU A 84 -16.06 -0.49 13.73
C LEU A 84 -15.62 -1.94 14.03
N PHE A 85 -14.33 -2.17 14.30
CA PHE A 85 -13.78 -3.53 14.43
C PHE A 85 -13.12 -3.81 15.79
N CYS A 86 -12.87 -2.79 16.62
CA CYS A 86 -12.38 -2.94 17.99
C CYS A 86 -13.51 -3.27 18.98
N GLY A 87 -13.75 -4.56 19.20
CA GLY A 87 -14.50 -5.08 20.36
C GLY A 87 -15.87 -4.43 20.65
N LYS A 88 -16.37 -4.59 21.88
CA LYS A 88 -17.61 -3.93 22.32
C LYS A 88 -17.39 -2.41 22.29
N GLN A 89 -17.87 -1.74 21.24
CA GLN A 89 -17.94 -0.28 21.17
C GLN A 89 -18.63 0.26 22.43
N LYS A 90 -17.85 0.89 23.32
CA LYS A 90 -18.36 1.65 24.45
C LYS A 90 -18.67 3.08 23.98
N GLY A 91 -19.73 3.26 23.18
CA GLY A 91 -20.20 4.59 22.78
C GLY A 91 -20.60 4.74 21.31
N GLU A 92 -20.99 5.96 20.92
CA GLU A 92 -21.32 6.31 19.54
C GLU A 92 -20.08 6.32 18.64
N ILE A 93 -20.26 5.94 17.37
CA ILE A 93 -19.20 5.91 16.36
C ILE A 93 -18.76 7.34 16.03
N GLN A 94 -17.53 7.70 16.38
CA GLN A 94 -16.95 8.95 15.90
C GLN A 94 -16.58 8.81 14.41
N TRP A 95 -17.44 9.37 13.56
CA TRP A 95 -17.29 9.33 12.10
C TRP A 95 -16.16 10.23 11.61
N THR A 96 -16.01 11.41 12.20
CA THR A 96 -15.01 12.40 11.82
C THR A 96 -14.47 13.10 13.05
N ASP A 97 -13.18 13.37 13.05
CA ASP A 97 -12.47 14.15 14.06
C ASP A 97 -11.80 15.37 13.41
N ASP A 98 -11.52 16.39 14.22
CA ASP A 98 -10.97 17.66 13.71
C ASP A 98 -9.54 17.52 13.15
N TRP A 99 -8.78 16.54 13.64
CA TRP A 99 -7.45 16.22 13.07
C TRP A 99 -7.59 15.66 11.66
N THR A 100 -8.49 14.70 11.45
CA THR A 100 -8.76 14.14 10.12
C THR A 100 -9.21 15.23 9.16
N LYS A 101 -10.09 16.14 9.57
CA LYS A 101 -10.52 17.27 8.72
C LYS A 101 -9.39 18.22 8.34
N LEU A 102 -8.47 18.49 9.28
CA LEU A 102 -7.37 19.40 9.06
C LEU A 102 -6.29 18.79 8.13
N PHE A 103 -6.01 17.50 8.30
CA PHE A 103 -4.87 16.84 7.65
C PHE A 103 -5.23 15.99 6.41
N TYR A 104 -6.49 15.61 6.18
CA TYR A 104 -6.79 14.72 5.05
C TYR A 104 -6.45 15.32 3.69
N ILE A 105 -6.75 16.60 3.44
CA ILE A 105 -6.43 17.29 2.19
C ILE A 105 -4.91 17.28 1.92
N PRO A 106 -4.04 17.80 2.81
CA PRO A 106 -2.60 17.80 2.54
C PRO A 106 -2.03 16.38 2.45
N CYS A 107 -2.50 15.43 3.26
CA CYS A 107 -2.04 14.04 3.19
C CYS A 107 -2.39 13.38 1.85
N ILE A 108 -3.62 13.54 1.35
CA ILE A 108 -4.03 13.03 0.04
C ILE A 108 -3.20 13.68 -1.06
N PHE A 109 -2.99 15.00 -0.99
CA PHE A 109 -2.19 15.71 -1.99
C PHE A 109 -0.74 15.21 -2.02
N LEU A 110 -0.10 15.08 -0.86
CA LEU A 110 1.26 14.54 -0.75
C LEU A 110 1.35 13.10 -1.25
N PHE A 111 0.36 12.26 -0.90
CA PHE A 111 0.27 10.90 -1.40
C PHE A 111 0.17 10.86 -2.92
N LEU A 112 -0.69 11.69 -3.53
CA LEU A 112 -0.84 11.76 -4.98
C LEU A 112 0.43 12.29 -5.66
N LEU A 113 1.10 13.28 -5.07
CA LEU A 113 2.35 13.83 -5.59
C LEU A 113 3.47 12.78 -5.57
N ALA A 114 3.67 12.12 -4.43
CA ALA A 114 4.64 11.04 -4.29
C ALA A 114 4.32 9.88 -5.24
N SER A 115 3.05 9.50 -5.31
CA SER A 115 2.53 8.49 -6.23
C SER A 115 2.86 8.84 -7.68
N TYR A 116 2.58 10.07 -8.11
CA TYR A 116 2.89 10.52 -9.47
C TYR A 116 4.40 10.51 -9.76
N GLY A 117 5.24 11.02 -8.84
CA GLY A 117 6.69 11.02 -9.02
C GLY A 117 7.26 9.60 -9.15
N GLN A 118 6.73 8.67 -8.37
CA GLN A 118 7.10 7.27 -8.39
C GLN A 118 6.65 6.57 -9.69
N TYR A 119 5.46 6.88 -10.22
CA TYR A 119 5.01 6.38 -11.52
C TYR A 119 5.86 6.92 -12.67
N SER A 120 6.09 8.24 -12.70
CA SER A 120 6.91 8.90 -13.72
C SER A 120 8.32 8.29 -13.79
N SER A 121 8.95 8.09 -12.63
CA SER A 121 10.26 7.44 -12.53
C SER A 121 10.23 6.01 -13.09
N ASN A 122 9.20 5.23 -12.77
CA ASN A 122 9.02 3.88 -13.28
C ASN A 122 8.85 3.85 -14.82
N VAL A 123 8.15 4.83 -15.41
CA VAL A 123 8.01 4.96 -16.87
C VAL A 123 9.36 5.26 -17.51
N VAL A 124 10.14 6.19 -16.95
CA VAL A 124 11.49 6.50 -17.45
C VAL A 124 12.38 5.26 -17.39
N LEU A 125 12.38 4.51 -16.28
CA LEU A 125 13.14 3.27 -16.12
C LEU A 125 12.70 2.19 -17.13
N ALA A 126 11.39 2.07 -17.40
CA ALA A 126 10.86 1.14 -18.37
C ALA A 126 11.28 1.51 -19.81
N ASN A 127 11.27 2.80 -20.16
CA ASN A 127 11.70 3.29 -21.45
C ASN A 127 13.22 3.11 -21.65
N LEU A 128 14.01 3.36 -20.61
CA LEU A 128 15.45 3.11 -20.61
C LEU A 128 15.78 1.63 -20.88
N ARG A 129 14.99 0.70 -20.32
CA ARG A 129 15.18 -0.75 -20.52
C ARG A 129 14.87 -1.23 -21.95
N ARG A 130 14.20 -0.43 -22.77
CA ARG A 130 13.81 -0.78 -24.14
C ARG A 130 14.70 -0.02 -25.14
N ASP A 131 15.32 -0.72 -26.07
CA ASP A 131 16.00 -0.11 -27.22
C ASP A 131 14.96 0.48 -28.20
N LYS A 132 15.40 1.26 -29.19
CA LYS A 132 14.54 1.85 -30.26
C LYS A 132 13.73 0.80 -31.03
N ASN A 133 14.17 -0.45 -31.01
CA ASN A 133 13.51 -1.61 -31.61
C ASN A 133 12.68 -2.44 -30.59
N GLY A 134 12.56 -2.00 -29.34
CA GLY A 134 11.82 -2.69 -28.27
C GLY A 134 12.59 -3.82 -27.57
N ALA A 135 13.85 -4.07 -27.94
CA ALA A 135 14.70 -5.10 -27.34
C ALA A 135 15.27 -4.65 -25.98
N VAL A 136 15.48 -5.59 -25.04
CA VAL A 136 16.00 -5.28 -23.70
C VAL A 136 17.52 -5.11 -23.72
N VAL A 137 18.04 -3.97 -23.26
CA VAL A 137 19.49 -3.68 -23.24
C VAL A 137 20.15 -4.21 -21.95
N THR A 138 21.01 -5.23 -22.06
CA THR A 138 21.56 -6.02 -20.94
C THR A 138 22.46 -5.24 -19.97
N ILE A 139 23.21 -4.23 -20.43
CA ILE A 139 24.12 -3.46 -19.56
C ILE A 139 23.35 -2.50 -18.65
N LEU A 140 22.28 -1.90 -19.19
CA LEU A 140 21.42 -0.99 -18.44
C LEU A 140 20.53 -1.74 -17.44
N TYR A 141 20.23 -3.01 -17.71
CA TYR A 141 19.44 -3.87 -16.85
C TYR A 141 20.01 -4.00 -15.42
N THR A 142 21.32 -4.18 -15.25
CA THR A 142 21.97 -4.33 -13.93
C THR A 142 21.90 -3.04 -13.10
N TYR A 143 22.10 -1.88 -13.73
CA TYR A 143 22.04 -0.58 -13.04
C TYR A 143 20.59 -0.23 -12.65
N VAL A 144 19.65 -0.45 -13.56
CA VAL A 144 18.22 -0.23 -13.30
C VAL A 144 17.70 -1.18 -12.21
N ASN A 145 18.20 -2.41 -12.11
CA ASN A 145 17.78 -3.33 -11.03
C ASN A 145 18.16 -2.83 -9.64
N ARG A 146 19.32 -2.18 -9.48
CA ARG A 146 19.67 -1.52 -8.20
C ARG A 146 18.75 -0.36 -7.88
N VAL A 147 18.42 0.48 -8.87
CA VAL A 147 17.52 1.64 -8.69
C VAL A 147 16.09 1.20 -8.39
N ILE A 148 15.62 0.08 -8.95
CA ILE A 148 14.30 -0.49 -8.61
C ILE A 148 14.30 -1.05 -7.19
N MET A 149 15.34 -1.77 -6.77
CA MET A 149 15.45 -2.25 -5.39
C MET A 149 15.43 -1.07 -4.40
N GLN A 150 16.18 0.01 -4.69
CA GLN A 150 16.17 1.22 -3.85
C GLN A 150 14.79 1.88 -3.80
N ASN A 151 14.16 2.11 -4.96
CA ASN A 151 12.79 2.62 -5.01
C ASN A 151 11.81 1.72 -4.25
N TYR A 152 11.99 0.40 -4.31
CA TYR A 152 11.16 -0.56 -3.58
C TYR A 152 11.35 -0.47 -2.06
N TYR A 153 12.59 -0.30 -1.58
CA TYR A 153 12.85 -0.06 -0.15
C TYR A 153 12.29 1.28 0.32
N ASP A 154 12.46 2.34 -0.47
CA ASP A 154 11.92 3.67 -0.16
C ASP A 154 10.38 3.68 -0.16
N MET A 155 9.72 2.75 -0.87
CA MET A 155 8.26 2.58 -0.84
C MET A 155 7.73 1.81 0.36
N VAL A 156 8.51 0.88 0.93
CA VAL A 156 8.09 0.13 2.14
C VAL A 156 8.19 1.02 3.38
N LEU A 157 8.92 2.14 3.29
CA LEU A 157 9.11 3.13 4.34
C LEU A 157 8.14 4.32 4.27
N ILE A 158 7.23 4.36 3.30
CA ILE A 158 6.09 5.30 3.25
C ILE A 158 4.86 4.58 3.80
#